data_AF-A0AAV2HZH1-F1
#
_entry.id   AF-A0AAV2HZH1-F1
#
_cell.length_a   1.000
_cell.length_b   1.000
_cell.length_c   1.000
_cell.angle_alpha   90.00
_cell.angle_beta   90.00
_cell.angle_gamma   90.00
#
_symmetry.space_group_name_H-M   'P 1'
#
loop_
_entity.id
_entity.type
_entity.pdbx_description
1 polymer ?
#
loop_
_entity_poly.entity_id
_entity_poly.type
_entity_poly.pdbx_seq_one_letter_code
_entity_poly.pdbx_strand_id
1 'polypeptide(L)'
;MKEHYDYDACFICLLSHGEEGYIFGTDGKRIPLEEIFMLFGNTNCKGLIGKPKIFIIQACRGGYLDKGVQMDEPDGGGIPTRGVTQVPSMSDMLICYPTQTGYYAWRNRARGSWYIEAIVQVFMRYAKNEDVCAMLNRVSL
;
A
#
# COMPACT_ATOMS: atom_id res chain seq x y z
N MET A 1 18.15 18.93 -2.63
CA MET A 1 17.54 17.68 -3.14
C MET A 1 16.51 18.11 -4.17
N LYS A 2 16.53 17.57 -5.39
CA LYS A 2 15.46 17.89 -6.36
C LYS A 2 14.15 17.35 -5.77
N GLU A 3 13.28 18.25 -5.33
CA GLU A 3 11.90 17.92 -5.00
C GLU A 3 11.29 17.21 -6.22
N HIS A 4 10.51 16.16 -6.01
CA HIS A 4 10.16 15.10 -6.97
C HIS A 4 9.37 15.52 -8.24
N TYR A 5 9.47 16.77 -8.66
CA TYR A 5 8.84 17.38 -9.83
C TYR A 5 9.09 16.62 -11.13
N ASP A 6 10.29 16.03 -11.31
CA ASP A 6 10.69 15.32 -12.53
C ASP A 6 10.22 13.84 -12.60
N TYR A 7 9.48 13.35 -11.60
CA TYR A 7 8.98 11.95 -11.57
C TYR A 7 7.48 11.88 -11.77
N ASP A 8 6.95 10.76 -12.28
CA ASP A 8 5.51 10.58 -12.52
C ASP A 8 4.76 9.95 -11.34
N ALA A 9 5.45 9.17 -10.51
CA ALA A 9 4.87 8.48 -9.36
C ALA A 9 5.95 8.15 -8.31
N CYS A 10 5.52 7.72 -7.12
CA CYS A 10 6.38 7.23 -6.06
C CYS A 10 5.88 5.90 -5.51
N PHE A 11 6.78 4.93 -5.38
CA PHE A 11 6.51 3.66 -4.69
C PHE A 11 7.31 3.61 -3.40
N ILE A 12 6.64 3.32 -2.29
CA ILE A 12 7.22 3.16 -0.96
C ILE A 12 6.93 1.74 -0.49
N CYS A 13 7.97 0.89 -0.48
CA CYS A 13 7.86 -0.50 -0.05
C CYS A 13 8.42 -0.66 1.37
N LEU A 14 7.56 -0.97 2.33
CA LEU A 14 7.93 -1.19 3.73
C LEU A 14 7.80 -2.68 4.06
N LEU A 15 8.92 -3.35 4.32
CA LEU A 15 8.96 -4.78 4.63
C LEU A 15 9.67 -4.99 5.99
N SER A 16 8.90 -5.17 7.06
CA SER A 16 9.45 -5.37 8.40
C SER A 16 8.49 -6.17 9.29
N HIS A 17 8.88 -6.36 10.55
CA HIS A 17 7.91 -6.65 11.60
C HIS A 17 7.00 -5.45 11.80
N GLY A 18 5.76 -5.71 12.21
CA GLY A 18 4.78 -4.69 12.51
C GLY A 18 3.73 -5.19 13.47
N GLU A 19 2.89 -4.26 13.85
CA GLU A 19 1.63 -4.49 14.56
C GLU A 19 0.61 -3.47 14.04
N GLU A 20 -0.61 -3.49 14.58
CA GLU A 20 -1.66 -2.58 14.11
C GLU A 20 -1.24 -1.11 14.20
N GLY A 21 -1.05 -0.47 13.04
CA GLY A 21 -0.68 0.95 12.93
C GLY A 21 0.82 1.25 13.05
N TYR A 22 1.68 0.26 13.26
CA TYR A 22 3.12 0.48 13.48
C TYR A 22 4.00 -0.47 12.66
N ILE A 23 5.19 0.04 12.32
CA ILE A 23 6.30 -0.76 11.80
C ILE A 23 7.50 -0.69 12.75
N PHE A 24 8.28 -1.76 12.83
CA PHE A 24 9.47 -1.79 13.68
C PHE A 24 10.73 -1.44 12.91
N GLY A 25 11.55 -0.56 13.49
CA GLY A 25 12.92 -0.31 13.07
C GLY A 25 13.87 -1.44 13.48
N THR A 26 15.09 -1.42 12.94
CA THR A 26 16.16 -2.37 13.32
C THR A 26 16.62 -2.21 14.77
N ASP A 27 16.35 -1.07 15.38
CA ASP A 27 16.56 -0.80 16.80
C ASP A 27 15.41 -1.32 17.70
N GLY A 28 14.42 -1.99 17.10
CA GLY A 28 13.25 -2.53 17.81
C GLY A 28 12.23 -1.46 18.22
N LYS A 29 12.42 -0.20 17.82
CA LYS A 29 11.46 0.87 18.13
C LYS A 29 10.29 0.84 17.16
N ARG A 30 9.12 1.21 17.67
CA ARG A 30 7.90 1.39 16.89
C ARG A 30 7.91 2.73 16.19
N ILE A 31 7.54 2.71 14.92
CA ILE A 31 7.32 3.91 14.10
C ILE A 31 5.85 3.87 13.66
N PRO A 32 5.04 4.88 14.00
CA PRO A 32 3.67 4.96 13.50
C PRO A 32 3.64 5.05 11.98
N LEU A 33 2.83 4.23 11.32
CA LEU A 33 2.68 4.29 9.87
C LEU A 33 2.15 5.65 9.41
N GLU A 34 1.30 6.29 10.21
CA GLU A 34 0.78 7.64 9.95
C GLU A 34 1.92 8.67 9.83
N GLU A 35 2.95 8.58 10.66
CA GLU A 35 4.12 9.46 10.56
C GLU A 35 4.81 9.30 9.21
N ILE A 36 4.92 8.06 8.71
CA ILE A 36 5.50 7.79 7.40
C ILE A 36 4.61 8.34 6.29
N PHE A 37 3.29 8.14 6.36
CA PHE A 37 2.36 8.67 5.35
C PHE A 37 2.42 10.20 5.28
N MET A 38 2.49 10.87 6.44
CA MET A 38 2.61 12.32 6.52
C MET A 38 3.86 12.84 5.82
N LEU A 39 4.99 12.13 5.82
CA LEU A 39 6.21 12.55 5.09
C LEU A 39 5.96 12.72 3.58
N PHE A 40 5.04 11.93 3.02
CA PHE A 40 4.68 11.98 1.60
C PHE A 40 3.35 12.73 1.35
N GLY A 41 2.72 13.27 2.40
CA GLY A 41 1.56 14.13 2.28
C GLY A 41 1.85 15.37 1.44
N ASN A 42 0.82 15.92 0.81
CA ASN A 42 0.95 17.03 -0.15
C ASN A 42 1.55 18.31 0.48
N THR A 43 1.42 18.48 1.80
CA THR A 43 2.07 19.55 2.56
C THR A 43 3.59 19.36 2.64
N ASN A 44 4.04 18.13 2.86
CA ASN A 44 5.44 17.79 3.14
C ASN A 44 6.22 17.38 1.88
N CYS A 45 5.52 16.95 0.82
CA CYS A 45 6.11 16.50 -0.42
C CYS A 45 5.44 17.14 -1.65
N LYS A 46 5.69 18.44 -1.86
CA LYS A 46 5.05 19.24 -2.93
C LYS A 46 5.30 18.70 -4.34
N GLY A 47 6.48 18.12 -4.58
CA GLY A 47 6.82 17.52 -5.88
C GLY A 47 5.99 16.30 -6.28
N LEU A 48 5.21 15.73 -5.35
CA LEU A 48 4.30 14.59 -5.56
C LEU A 48 2.81 14.97 -5.51
N ILE A 49 2.48 16.26 -5.47
CA ILE A 49 1.07 16.71 -5.53
C ILE A 49 0.47 16.27 -6.87
N GLY A 50 -0.67 15.59 -6.83
CA GLY A 50 -1.36 15.08 -8.02
C GLY A 50 -0.66 13.89 -8.68
N LYS A 51 0.39 13.34 -8.05
CA LYS A 51 1.12 12.17 -8.52
C LYS A 51 0.81 10.96 -7.62
N PRO A 52 0.64 9.76 -8.19
CA PRO A 52 0.39 8.55 -7.40
C PRO A 52 1.51 8.26 -6.39
N LYS A 53 1.12 8.04 -5.14
CA LYS A 53 1.98 7.67 -4.00
C LYS A 53 1.54 6.28 -3.51
N ILE A 54 2.22 5.24 -3.99
CA ILE A 54 1.83 3.85 -3.73
C ILE A 54 2.66 3.28 -2.58
N PHE A 55 2.00 2.89 -1.50
CA PHE A 55 2.59 2.23 -0.34
C PHE A 55 2.31 0.72 -0.38
N ILE A 56 3.36 -0.10 -0.41
CA ILE A 56 3.28 -1.55 -0.29
C ILE A 56 3.85 -1.93 1.08
N ILE A 57 2.99 -2.31 2.02
CA ILE A 57 3.38 -2.51 3.42
C ILE A 57 3.26 -3.98 3.79
N GLN A 58 4.37 -4.72 3.69
CA GLN A 58 4.49 -6.07 4.24
C GLN A 58 4.89 -5.97 5.71
N ALA A 59 3.89 -5.87 6.59
CA ALA A 59 4.07 -5.94 8.03
C ALA A 59 2.81 -6.54 8.67
N CYS A 60 2.97 -7.23 9.80
CA CYS A 60 1.82 -7.75 10.54
C CYS A 60 0.95 -6.58 11.03
N ARG A 61 -0.38 -6.75 11.06
CA ARG A 61 -1.32 -5.73 11.52
C ARG A 61 -2.07 -6.13 12.79
N GLY A 62 -1.54 -7.10 13.53
CA GLY A 62 -2.15 -7.66 14.73
C GLY A 62 -1.63 -9.06 15.04
N GLY A 63 -2.27 -9.72 16.01
CA GLY A 63 -1.87 -11.05 16.53
C GLY A 63 -2.85 -12.17 16.22
N TYR A 64 -3.90 -11.93 15.43
CA TYR A 64 -4.88 -12.97 15.10
C TYR A 64 -4.42 -13.77 13.86
N LEU A 65 -4.62 -15.09 13.92
CA LEU A 65 -4.44 -15.98 12.78
C LEU A 65 -5.70 -15.93 11.92
N ASP A 66 -5.56 -15.58 10.64
CA ASP A 66 -6.65 -15.64 9.68
C ASP A 66 -6.94 -17.12 9.36
N LYS A 67 -8.16 -17.58 9.65
CA LYS A 67 -8.58 -18.96 9.35
C LYS A 67 -9.18 -19.09 7.95
N GLY A 68 -9.30 -17.98 7.21
CA GLY A 68 -9.93 -17.91 5.89
C GLY A 68 -11.45 -18.11 5.94
N VAL A 69 -12.15 -17.56 4.95
CA VAL A 69 -13.57 -17.79 4.68
C VAL A 69 -13.77 -17.87 3.17
N GLN A 70 -14.67 -18.75 2.70
CA GLN A 70 -15.13 -18.71 1.30
C GLN A 70 -16.10 -17.54 1.13
N MET A 71 -15.90 -16.71 0.09
CA MET A 71 -16.82 -15.62 -0.25
C MET A 71 -17.36 -15.80 -1.67
N ASP A 72 -18.67 -15.66 -1.81
CA ASP A 72 -19.35 -15.35 -3.07
C ASP A 72 -19.36 -13.82 -3.26
N GLU A 73 -19.20 -13.36 -4.51
CA GLU A 73 -19.11 -11.95 -4.90
C GLU A 73 -20.45 -11.18 -4.79
N PRO A 74 -20.46 -9.90 -4.38
CA PRO A 74 -21.55 -9.00 -4.70
C PRO A 74 -21.16 -7.81 -5.60
N ASP A 75 -22.20 -7.36 -6.29
CA ASP A 75 -22.29 -6.46 -7.43
C ASP A 75 -21.99 -4.97 -7.16
N GLY A 76 -21.64 -4.25 -8.22
CA GLY A 76 -21.05 -2.90 -8.20
C GLY A 76 -21.94 -1.73 -7.76
N GLY A 77 -21.30 -0.57 -7.57
CA GLY A 77 -21.98 0.71 -7.34
C GLY A 77 -21.04 1.91 -7.52
N GLY A 78 -21.33 2.78 -8.50
CA GLY A 78 -20.62 4.03 -8.75
C GLY A 78 -21.08 5.20 -7.86
N ILE A 79 -20.26 6.26 -7.76
CA ILE A 79 -20.57 7.50 -7.00
C ILE A 79 -20.17 8.74 -7.85
N PRO A 80 -20.94 9.84 -7.83
CA PRO A 80 -20.86 10.91 -8.83
C PRO A 80 -19.83 12.00 -8.52
N THR A 81 -19.50 12.78 -9.55
CA THR A 81 -18.62 13.96 -9.57
C THR A 81 -19.31 15.25 -9.08
N ARG A 82 -18.60 16.06 -8.26
CA ARG A 82 -18.66 17.54 -8.29
C ARG A 82 -17.51 18.17 -7.47
N GLY A 83 -17.00 19.30 -7.98
CA GLY A 83 -15.70 19.88 -7.62
C GLY A 83 -15.63 20.71 -6.34
N VAL A 84 -14.42 20.68 -5.76
CA VAL A 84 -13.87 21.65 -4.79
C VAL A 84 -12.36 21.76 -5.10
N THR A 85 -11.87 22.99 -5.29
CA THR A 85 -10.45 23.30 -5.55
C THR A 85 -9.65 23.34 -4.24
N GLN A 86 -9.63 22.24 -3.50
CA GLN A 86 -8.64 22.00 -2.44
C GLN A 86 -8.28 20.51 -2.46
N VAL A 87 -7.04 20.23 -2.84
CA VAL A 87 -6.49 18.88 -2.81
C VAL A 87 -6.23 18.52 -1.33
N PRO A 88 -6.85 17.46 -0.78
CA PRO A 88 -6.63 17.08 0.61
C PRO A 88 -5.15 16.79 0.90
N SER A 89 -4.68 17.10 2.11
CA SER A 89 -3.28 16.90 2.52
C SER A 89 -2.81 15.45 2.38
N MET A 90 -3.74 14.50 2.52
CA MET A 90 -3.53 13.05 2.40
C MET A 90 -4.32 12.50 1.20
N SER A 91 -3.98 12.95 0.00
CA SER A 91 -4.59 12.47 -1.26
C SER A 91 -3.54 11.95 -2.22
N ASP A 92 -3.98 11.32 -3.31
CA ASP A 92 -3.16 10.60 -4.30
C ASP A 92 -2.39 9.39 -3.72
N MET A 93 -2.82 8.86 -2.57
CA MET A 93 -2.17 7.73 -1.91
C MET A 93 -2.95 6.43 -2.14
N LEU A 94 -2.24 5.37 -2.48
CA LEU A 94 -2.76 4.00 -2.53
C LEU A 94 -1.97 3.16 -1.52
N ILE A 95 -2.64 2.62 -0.50
CA ILE A 95 -1.99 1.88 0.58
C ILE A 95 -2.44 0.43 0.55
N CYS A 96 -1.50 -0.47 0.28
CA CYS A 96 -1.74 -1.89 0.06
C CYS A 96 -1.08 -2.71 1.17
N TYR A 97 -1.87 -3.56 1.82
CA TYR A 97 -1.43 -4.45 2.89
C TYR A 97 -1.64 -5.91 2.46
N PRO A 98 -0.77 -6.85 2.91
CA PRO A 98 -0.91 -8.28 2.64
C PRO A 98 -2.12 -8.91 3.33
N THR A 99 -2.63 -8.26 4.39
CA THR A 99 -3.73 -8.76 5.20
C THR A 99 -4.62 -7.62 5.69
N GLN A 100 -5.86 -7.97 6.01
CA GLN A 100 -6.78 -7.09 6.72
C GLN A 100 -6.22 -6.74 8.11
N THR A 101 -6.67 -5.60 8.66
CA THR A 101 -6.36 -5.16 10.02
C THR A 101 -6.61 -6.29 11.04
N GLY A 102 -5.68 -6.49 11.98
CA GLY A 102 -5.78 -7.52 13.02
C GLY A 102 -5.04 -8.83 12.72
N TYR A 103 -4.65 -9.09 11.47
CA TYR A 103 -4.11 -10.39 11.05
C TYR A 103 -2.58 -10.40 10.81
N TYR A 104 -1.99 -11.59 10.94
CA TYR A 104 -0.57 -11.85 10.64
C TYR A 104 -0.27 -11.79 9.14
N ALA A 105 0.78 -11.04 8.79
CA ALA A 105 1.30 -11.03 7.43
C ALA A 105 2.25 -12.21 7.22
N TRP A 106 1.77 -13.27 6.56
CA TRP A 106 2.51 -14.51 6.39
C TRP A 106 3.77 -14.33 5.52
N ARG A 107 4.88 -14.94 5.98
CA ARG A 107 6.13 -15.05 5.21
C ARG A 107 6.64 -16.48 5.27
N ASN A 108 6.91 -17.08 4.12
CA ASN A 108 7.64 -18.33 4.06
C ASN A 108 9.13 -18.05 4.32
N ARG A 109 9.76 -18.73 5.30
CA ARG A 109 11.16 -18.50 5.66
C ARG A 109 12.17 -18.87 4.56
N ALA A 110 11.81 -19.75 3.63
CA ALA A 110 12.67 -20.18 2.53
C ALA A 110 12.39 -19.44 1.20
N ARG A 111 11.13 -19.01 0.97
CA ARG A 111 10.70 -18.40 -0.32
C ARG A 111 10.37 -16.91 -0.26
N GLY A 112 10.30 -16.30 0.93
CA GLY A 112 9.89 -14.91 1.09
C GLY A 112 8.38 -14.73 1.32
N SER A 113 7.88 -13.52 1.16
CA SER A 113 6.44 -13.22 1.33
C SER A 113 5.68 -13.60 0.06
N TRP A 114 4.63 -14.41 0.20
CA TRP A 114 3.73 -14.75 -0.91
C TRP A 114 3.09 -13.51 -1.53
N TYR A 115 2.73 -12.53 -0.70
CA TYR A 115 2.17 -11.26 -1.17
C TYR A 115 3.15 -10.49 -2.06
N ILE A 116 4.42 -10.39 -1.65
CA ILE A 116 5.44 -9.70 -2.45
C ILE A 116 5.77 -10.48 -3.73
N GLU A 117 5.85 -11.82 -3.64
CA GLU A 117 6.04 -12.68 -4.81
C GLU A 117 4.91 -12.48 -5.83
N ALA A 118 3.65 -12.45 -5.39
CA ALA A 118 2.49 -12.20 -6.22
C ALA A 118 2.52 -10.80 -6.86
N ILE A 119 2.81 -9.74 -6.08
CA ILE A 119 2.97 -8.37 -6.63
C ILE A 119 4.00 -8.37 -7.75
N VAL A 120 5.19 -8.92 -7.51
CA VAL A 120 6.27 -8.92 -8.50
C VAL A 120 5.85 -9.67 -9.77
N GLN A 121 5.23 -10.85 -9.63
CA GLN A 121 4.77 -11.63 -10.77
C GLN A 121 3.72 -10.88 -11.61
N VAL A 122 2.73 -10.28 -10.96
CA VAL A 122 1.68 -9.52 -11.65
C VAL A 122 2.28 -8.29 -12.33
N PHE A 123 3.06 -7.48 -11.63
CA PHE A 123 3.63 -6.26 -12.21
C PHE A 123 4.56 -6.58 -13.38
N MET A 124 5.40 -7.61 -13.28
CA MET A 124 6.26 -8.04 -14.40
C MET A 124 5.46 -8.47 -15.63
N ARG A 125 4.26 -9.02 -15.45
CA ARG A 125 3.44 -9.55 -16.54
C ARG A 125 2.49 -8.52 -17.15
N TYR A 126 1.98 -7.58 -16.35
CA TYR A 126 0.87 -6.71 -16.74
C TYR A 126 1.18 -5.21 -16.76
N ALA A 127 2.32 -4.74 -16.24
CA ALA A 127 2.62 -3.31 -16.11
C ALA A 127 2.65 -2.52 -17.43
N LYS A 128 2.80 -3.18 -18.57
CA LYS A 128 2.73 -2.54 -19.89
C LYS A 128 1.29 -2.24 -20.34
N ASN A 129 0.32 -3.00 -19.83
CA ASN A 129 -1.02 -3.08 -20.41
C ASN A 129 -2.13 -2.71 -19.42
N GLU A 130 -1.84 -2.70 -18.12
CA GLU A 130 -2.83 -2.48 -17.07
C GLU A 130 -2.38 -1.38 -16.10
N ASP A 131 -3.34 -0.65 -15.54
CA ASP A 131 -3.08 0.32 -14.50
C ASP A 131 -2.76 -0.34 -13.16
N VAL A 132 -2.19 0.43 -12.24
CA VAL A 132 -1.72 -0.06 -10.94
C VAL A 132 -2.85 -0.63 -10.09
N CYS A 133 -4.06 -0.06 -10.13
CA CYS A 133 -5.19 -0.57 -9.36
C CYS A 133 -5.66 -1.93 -9.91
N ALA A 134 -5.77 -2.07 -11.23
CA ALA A 134 -6.10 -3.33 -11.88
C ALA A 134 -5.06 -4.43 -11.53
N MET A 135 -3.78 -4.11 -11.60
CA MET A 135 -2.71 -5.04 -11.21
C MET A 135 -2.81 -5.43 -9.73
N LEU A 136 -3.05 -4.49 -8.82
CA LEU A 136 -3.16 -4.81 -7.40
C LEU A 136 -4.39 -5.66 -7.09
N ASN A 137 -5.50 -5.50 -7.82
CA ASN A 137 -6.66 -6.39 -7.70
C ASN A 137 -6.34 -7.84 -8.10
N ARG A 138 -5.43 -8.06 -9.05
CA ARG A 138 -4.98 -9.41 -9.44
C ARG A 138 -4.13 -10.11 -8.38
N VAL A 139 -3.54 -9.36 -7.45
CA VAL A 139 -2.74 -9.92 -6.35
C VAL A 139 -3.64 -10.55 -5.27
N SER A 140 -4.92 -10.17 -5.23
CA SER A 140 -5.89 -10.56 -4.21
C SER A 140 -6.73 -11.82 -4.56
N LEU A 141 -6.40 -12.54 -5.64
CA LEU A 141 -7.12 -13.73 -6.12
C LEU A 141 -6.25 -14.99 -6.11
#